data_AF-M7SU11-F1
#
_entry.id   AF-M7SU11-F1
#
_cell.length_a   1.000
_cell.length_b   1.000
_cell.length_c   1.000
_cell.angle_alpha   90.00
_cell.angle_beta   90.00
_cell.angle_gamma   90.00
#
_symmetry.space_group_name_H-M   'P 1'
#
loop_
_entity.id
_entity.type
_entity.pdbx_description
1 polymer ?
#
loop_
_entity_poly.entity_id
_entity_poly.type
_entity_poly.pdbx_seq_one_letter_code
_entity_poly.pdbx_strand_id
1 'polypeptide(L)'
;MAVPRSAALKLDWVKVSSSLGLRGQTAASLQAFKQRNETARRRLQALSEQPTAVDFAHYRSVLKNQAVVDEVERRFKDFKPAAYDVQRQLKAIDAFEVEAVRNAQAAKEKVDLELKDLEATLTNIETARPFDELTVDEVATAEPSIDEKTAKLVSKGRWSVPGYKEKFGDLSVL
;
A
#
# COMPACT_ATOMS: atom_id res chain seq x y z
N MET A 1 3.59 17.23 27.08
CA MET A 1 3.12 15.93 26.57
C MET A 1 3.99 15.53 25.39
N ALA A 2 4.73 14.44 25.52
CA ALA A 2 5.63 13.96 24.47
C ALA A 2 4.81 13.42 23.30
N VAL A 3 4.90 14.07 22.14
CA VAL A 3 4.40 13.54 20.86
C VAL A 3 4.98 12.12 20.70
N PRO A 4 4.19 11.09 20.37
CA PRO A 4 4.69 9.72 20.27
C PRO A 4 5.79 9.64 19.20
N ARG A 5 7.05 9.68 19.65
CA ARG A 5 8.25 9.85 18.81
C ARG A 5 8.65 8.60 18.00
N SER A 6 7.81 7.57 17.92
CA SER A 6 8.33 6.21 17.65
C SER A 6 7.70 5.45 16.47
N ALA A 7 6.73 5.99 15.73
CA ALA A 7 6.22 5.31 14.53
C ALA A 7 7.15 5.52 13.30
N ALA A 8 7.62 6.75 13.08
CA ALA A 8 8.51 7.08 11.96
C ALA A 8 9.91 6.42 12.05
N LEU A 9 10.34 6.03 13.26
CA LEU A 9 11.58 5.27 13.49
C LEU A 9 11.42 3.76 13.24
N LYS A 10 10.18 3.26 13.17
CA LYS A 10 9.87 1.84 12.95
C LYS A 10 9.52 1.51 11.49
N LEU A 11 9.32 2.52 10.64
CA LEU A 11 8.99 2.30 9.23
C LEU A 11 10.25 1.97 8.43
N ASP A 12 10.36 0.72 8.02
CA ASP A 12 11.40 0.25 7.12
C ASP A 12 11.03 0.61 5.67
N TRP A 13 11.56 1.74 5.20
CA TRP A 13 11.33 2.25 3.83
C TRP A 13 11.78 1.27 2.74
N VAL A 14 12.78 0.43 3.02
CA VAL A 14 13.25 -0.57 2.06
C VAL A 14 12.20 -1.65 1.92
N LYS A 15 11.70 -2.18 3.04
CA LYS A 15 10.61 -3.17 3.04
C LYS A 15 9.34 -2.63 2.39
N VAL A 16 8.95 -1.38 2.64
CA VAL A 16 7.75 -0.78 2.01
C VAL A 16 7.91 -0.75 0.48
N SER A 17 9.08 -0.35 -0.03
CA SER A 17 9.31 -0.28 -1.47
C SER A 17 9.36 -1.67 -2.15
N SER A 18 9.96 -2.67 -1.50
CA SER A 18 10.14 -4.00 -2.07
C SER A 18 8.91 -4.91 -1.91
N SER A 19 8.24 -4.88 -0.75
CA SER A 19 7.10 -5.77 -0.46
C SER A 19 5.84 -5.40 -1.22
N LEU A 20 5.60 -4.11 -1.46
CA LEU A 20 4.40 -3.63 -2.15
C LEU A 20 4.56 -3.59 -3.67
N GLY A 21 5.73 -3.97 -4.20
CA GLY A 21 5.99 -4.00 -5.65
C GLY A 21 5.70 -2.67 -6.33
N LEU A 22 5.87 -1.54 -5.63
CA LEU A 22 5.46 -0.22 -6.09
C LEU A 22 6.29 0.16 -7.32
N ARG A 23 5.61 0.42 -8.44
CA ARG A 23 6.25 0.80 -9.71
C ARG A 23 5.73 2.16 -10.19
N GLY A 24 6.55 2.82 -11.02
CA GLY A 24 6.19 4.07 -11.67
C GLY A 24 5.93 5.23 -10.71
N GLN A 25 4.82 5.93 -10.92
CA GLN A 25 4.49 7.19 -10.24
C GLN A 25 4.35 7.03 -8.71
N THR A 26 3.83 5.90 -8.24
CA THR A 26 3.62 5.66 -6.80
C THR A 26 4.96 5.54 -6.06
N ALA A 27 5.94 4.85 -6.64
CA ALA A 27 7.28 4.74 -6.07
C ALA A 27 7.98 6.12 -5.99
N ALA A 28 7.85 6.93 -7.04
CA ALA A 28 8.39 8.29 -7.07
C ALA A 28 7.74 9.18 -5.99
N SER A 29 6.43 9.08 -5.80
CA SER A 29 5.71 9.83 -4.76
C SER A 29 6.16 9.44 -3.34
N LEU A 30 6.42 8.16 -3.09
CA LEU A 30 6.92 7.65 -1.82
C LEU A 30 8.34 8.16 -1.52
N GLN A 31 9.21 8.14 -2.54
CA GLN A 31 10.57 8.67 -2.40
C GLN A 31 10.58 10.18 -2.11
N ALA A 32 9.73 10.95 -2.80
CA ALA A 32 9.56 12.38 -2.53
C ALA A 32 9.04 12.64 -1.10
N PHE A 33 8.09 11.83 -0.63
CA PHE A 33 7.60 11.91 0.75
C PHE A 33 8.70 11.62 1.77
N LYS A 34 9.49 10.56 1.57
CA LYS A 34 10.64 10.23 2.42
C LYS A 34 11.63 11.39 2.48
N GLN A 35 12.00 11.97 1.34
CA GLN A 35 12.95 13.09 1.27
C GLN A 35 12.43 14.33 2.02
N ARG A 36 11.13 14.65 1.88
CA ARG A 36 10.49 15.75 2.61
C ARG A 36 10.52 15.53 4.12
N ASN A 37 10.23 14.31 4.58
CA ASN A 37 10.29 13.96 6.00
C ASN A 37 11.71 14.09 6.56
N GLU A 38 12.71 13.51 5.89
CA GLU A 38 14.11 13.61 6.32
C GLU A 38 14.60 15.06 6.38
N THR A 39 14.24 15.87 5.38
CA THR A 39 14.61 17.29 5.34
C THR A 39 13.99 18.07 6.49
N ALA A 40 12.71 17.86 6.77
CA ALA A 40 12.02 18.49 7.89
C ALA A 40 12.64 18.07 9.24
N ARG A 41 12.97 16.79 9.40
CA ARG A 41 13.60 16.25 10.61
C ARG A 41 15.00 16.82 10.83
N ARG A 42 15.84 16.90 9.79
CA ARG A 42 17.18 17.50 9.88
C ARG A 42 17.11 18.98 10.26
N ARG A 43 16.18 19.73 9.65
CA ARG A 43 15.97 21.15 9.98
C ARG A 43 15.52 21.33 11.44
N LEU A 44 14.58 20.50 11.90
CA LEU A 44 14.12 20.54 13.29
C LEU A 44 15.26 20.25 14.26
N GLN A 45 16.10 19.26 13.96
CA GLN A 45 17.26 18.94 14.78
C GLN A 45 18.24 20.11 14.85
N ALA A 46 18.61 20.68 13.70
CA ALA A 46 19.51 21.83 13.65
C ALA A 46 18.96 23.04 14.41
N LEU A 47 17.65 23.32 14.32
CA LEU A 47 17.00 24.39 15.09
C LEU A 47 16.93 24.09 16.59
N SER A 48 16.77 22.82 16.97
CA SER A 48 16.74 22.42 18.39
C SER A 48 18.10 22.46 19.08
N GLU A 49 19.18 22.36 18.32
CA GLU A 49 20.56 22.45 18.82
C GLU A 49 21.02 23.92 19.01
N GLN A 50 20.29 24.90 18.46
CA GLN A 50 20.63 26.30 18.64
C GLN A 50 20.38 26.75 20.09
N PRO A 51 21.35 27.44 20.73
CA PRO A 51 21.16 27.94 22.08
C PRO A 51 20.08 29.02 22.10
N THR A 52 19.06 28.79 22.91
CA THR A 52 17.93 29.72 23.13
C THR A 52 18.07 30.53 24.42
N ALA A 53 19.11 30.25 25.22
CA ALA A 53 19.38 30.94 26.47
C ALA A 53 20.10 32.26 26.21
N VAL A 54 19.52 33.36 26.71
CA VAL A 54 20.13 34.69 26.70
C VAL A 54 20.61 35.00 28.11
N ASP A 55 21.88 35.34 28.27
CA ASP A 55 22.46 35.73 29.57
C ASP A 55 22.21 37.22 29.85
N PHE A 56 21.05 37.52 30.46
CA PHE A 56 20.70 38.88 30.86
C PHE A 56 21.56 39.43 32.01
N ALA A 57 22.26 38.58 32.77
CA ALA A 57 23.13 39.04 33.86
C ALA A 57 24.42 39.67 33.31
N HIS A 58 24.98 39.08 32.25
CA HIS A 58 26.11 39.68 31.52
C HIS A 58 25.75 41.03 30.90
N TYR A 59 24.57 41.17 30.28
CA TYR A 59 24.17 42.44 29.67
C TYR A 59 23.90 43.56 30.69
N ARG A 60 23.44 43.23 31.90
CA ARG A 60 23.28 44.22 32.99
C ARG A 60 24.59 44.81 33.49
N SER A 61 25.72 44.08 33.39
CA SER A 61 27.03 44.55 33.85
C SER A 61 27.74 45.42 32.81
N VAL A 62 27.45 45.23 31.52
CA VAL A 62 28.07 45.96 30.41
C VAL A 62 27.31 47.23 30.05
N LEU A 63 25.97 47.21 30.12
CA LEU A 63 25.15 48.35 29.72
C LEU A 63 24.94 49.34 30.85
N LYS A 64 25.16 50.64 30.57
CA LYS A 64 24.90 51.73 31.52
C LYS A 64 23.41 51.90 31.87
N ASN A 65 22.50 51.49 30.98
CA ASN A 65 21.06 51.61 31.19
C ASN A 65 20.43 50.24 31.44
N GLN A 66 20.27 49.91 32.72
CA GLN A 66 19.74 48.62 33.17
C GLN A 66 18.23 48.46 32.92
N ALA A 67 17.47 49.57 32.90
CA ALA A 67 16.03 49.55 32.68
C ALA A 67 15.63 48.95 31.33
N VAL A 68 16.46 49.14 30.30
CA VAL A 68 16.24 48.55 28.97
C VAL A 68 16.43 47.03 29.01
N VAL A 69 17.41 46.53 29.77
CA VAL A 69 17.67 45.09 29.89
C VAL A 69 16.51 44.40 30.60
N ASP A 70 15.97 45.02 31.65
CA ASP A 70 14.82 44.50 32.40
C ASP A 70 13.54 44.46 31.55
N GLU A 71 13.30 45.48 30.72
CA GLU A 71 12.15 45.51 29.81
C GLU A 71 12.24 44.41 28.74
N VAL A 72 13.44 44.19 28.17
CA VAL A 72 13.68 43.14 27.18
C VAL A 72 13.54 41.75 27.81
N GLU A 73 14.08 41.54 29.01
CA GLU A 73 13.92 40.26 29.73
C GLU A 73 12.44 39.95 30.00
N ARG A 74 11.66 40.96 30.41
CA ARG A 74 10.22 40.81 30.62
C ARG A 74 9.50 40.41 29.33
N ARG A 75 9.74 41.14 28.23
CA ARG A 75 9.12 40.83 26.92
C ARG A 75 9.55 39.47 26.38
N PHE A 76 10.78 39.05 26.63
CA PHE A 76 11.29 37.74 26.22
C PHE A 76 10.60 36.60 27.00
N LYS A 77 10.39 36.75 28.31
CA LYS A 77 9.67 35.76 29.13
C LYS A 77 8.17 35.70 28.79
N ASP A 78 7.57 36.84 28.45
CA ASP A 78 6.16 36.93 28.07
C ASP A 78 5.90 36.42 26.65
N PHE A 79 6.94 36.33 25.80
CA PHE A 79 6.82 35.86 24.44
C PHE A 79 6.54 34.36 24.38
N LYS A 80 5.36 34.00 23.88
CA LYS A 80 5.01 32.63 23.53
C LYS A 80 5.01 32.49 22.00
N PRO A 81 5.78 31.54 21.43
CA PRO A 81 5.73 31.28 19.99
C PRO A 81 4.30 30.95 19.55
N ALA A 82 3.90 31.47 18.38
CA ALA A 82 2.63 31.10 17.78
C ALA A 82 2.62 29.59 17.48
N ALA A 83 1.71 28.86 18.12
CA ALA A 83 1.48 27.46 17.82
C ALA A 83 0.64 27.35 16.53
N TYR A 84 1.05 26.47 15.62
CA TYR A 84 0.20 26.09 14.49
C TYR A 84 -0.84 25.08 14.97
N ASP A 85 -2.11 25.34 14.68
CA ASP A 85 -3.18 24.37 14.90
C ASP A 85 -3.10 23.26 13.84
N VAL A 86 -2.73 22.05 14.30
CA VAL A 86 -2.64 20.84 13.50
C VAL A 86 -3.86 19.93 13.69
N GLN A 87 -4.84 20.33 14.50
CA GLN A 87 -5.93 19.46 14.93
C GLN A 87 -6.86 19.08 13.78
N ARG A 88 -7.04 19.97 12.79
CA ARG A 88 -7.80 19.66 11.57
C ARG A 88 -7.10 18.58 10.73
N GLN A 89 -5.79 18.66 10.61
CA GLN A 89 -4.96 17.74 9.85
C GLN A 89 -4.90 16.37 10.54
N LEU A 90 -4.80 16.35 11.88
CA LEU A 90 -4.86 15.11 12.66
C LEU A 90 -6.19 14.39 12.44
N LYS A 91 -7.33 15.09 12.51
CA LYS A 91 -8.64 14.48 12.22
C LYS A 91 -8.74 13.89 10.81
N ALA A 92 -8.12 14.53 9.81
CA ALA A 92 -8.09 14.01 8.46
C ALA A 92 -7.22 12.76 8.33
N ILE A 93 -6.09 12.70 9.05
CA ILE A 93 -5.23 11.51 9.13
C ILE A 93 -5.97 10.35 9.80
N ASP A 94 -6.67 10.62 10.91
CA ASP A 94 -7.43 9.60 11.63
C ASP A 94 -8.54 9.00 10.73
N ALA A 95 -9.25 9.84 9.98
CA ALA A 95 -10.25 9.38 9.02
C ALA A 95 -9.65 8.52 7.90
N PHE A 96 -8.48 8.92 7.38
CA PHE A 96 -7.76 8.16 6.37
C PHE A 96 -7.26 6.81 6.90
N GLU A 97 -6.81 6.75 8.15
CA GLU A 97 -6.37 5.52 8.81
C GLU A 97 -7.52 4.51 8.92
N VAL A 98 -8.71 4.95 9.34
CA VAL A 98 -9.90 4.07 9.43
C VAL A 98 -10.23 3.45 8.08
N GLU A 99 -10.25 4.27 7.02
CA GLU A 99 -10.57 3.78 5.67
C GLU A 99 -9.47 2.85 5.13
N ALA A 100 -8.20 3.17 5.36
CA ALA A 100 -7.07 2.34 4.96
C ALA A 100 -7.09 0.97 5.66
N VAL A 101 -7.37 0.93 6.96
CA VAL A 101 -7.50 -0.33 7.72
C VAL A 101 -8.66 -1.16 7.21
N ARG A 102 -9.83 -0.54 6.96
CA ARG A 102 -10.98 -1.25 6.40
C ARG A 102 -10.66 -1.86 5.02
N ASN A 103 -10.04 -1.09 4.14
CA ASN A 103 -9.68 -1.57 2.80
C ASN A 103 -8.63 -2.70 2.87
N ALA A 104 -7.65 -2.59 3.78
CA ALA A 104 -6.67 -3.65 4.00
C ALA A 104 -7.31 -4.95 4.53
N GLN A 105 -8.27 -4.84 5.46
CA GLN A 105 -9.01 -6.00 5.97
C GLN A 105 -9.84 -6.68 4.87
N ALA A 106 -10.58 -5.89 4.07
CA ALA A 106 -11.36 -6.43 2.96
C ALA A 106 -10.48 -7.11 1.89
N ALA A 107 -9.32 -6.52 1.58
CA ALA A 107 -8.37 -7.14 0.65
C ALA A 107 -7.81 -8.45 1.20
N LYS A 108 -7.48 -8.49 2.51
CA LYS A 108 -7.02 -9.71 3.17
C LYS A 108 -8.06 -10.82 3.08
N GLU A 109 -9.31 -10.54 3.43
CA GLU A 109 -10.39 -11.53 3.38
C GLU A 109 -10.59 -12.08 1.96
N LYS A 110 -10.53 -11.22 0.94
CA LYS A 110 -10.63 -11.64 -0.45
C LYS A 110 -9.46 -12.54 -0.86
N VAL A 111 -8.23 -12.18 -0.52
CA VAL A 111 -7.04 -12.99 -0.84
C VAL A 111 -7.07 -14.33 -0.10
N ASP A 112 -7.51 -14.35 1.16
CA ASP A 112 -7.65 -15.59 1.94
C ASP A 112 -8.69 -16.54 1.31
N LEU A 113 -9.76 -16.01 0.71
CA LEU A 113 -10.73 -16.81 -0.04
C LEU A 113 -10.15 -17.32 -1.37
N GLU A 114 -9.51 -16.44 -2.14
CA GLU A 114 -8.88 -16.83 -3.42
C GLU A 114 -7.79 -17.90 -3.23
N LEU A 115 -7.01 -17.81 -2.14
CA LEU A 115 -6.01 -18.82 -1.81
C LEU A 115 -6.65 -20.19 -1.52
N LYS A 116 -7.74 -20.22 -0.75
CA LYS A 116 -8.46 -21.47 -0.49
C LYS A 116 -9.02 -22.09 -1.76
N ASP A 117 -9.60 -21.27 -2.64
CA ASP A 117 -10.13 -21.74 -3.93
C ASP A 117 -9.01 -22.28 -4.83
N LEU A 118 -7.85 -21.61 -4.85
CA LEU A 118 -6.66 -22.07 -5.59
C LEU A 118 -6.07 -23.36 -5.01
N GLU A 119 -6.00 -23.50 -3.68
CA GLU A 119 -5.57 -24.72 -3.00
C GLU A 119 -6.51 -25.89 -3.30
N ALA A 120 -7.82 -25.65 -3.28
CA ALA A 120 -8.82 -26.65 -3.67
C ALA A 120 -8.66 -27.04 -5.15
N THR A 121 -8.43 -26.07 -6.04
CA THR A 121 -8.19 -26.30 -7.47
C THR A 121 -6.91 -27.11 -7.68
N LEU A 122 -5.84 -26.80 -6.96
CA LEU A 122 -4.57 -27.53 -7.02
C LEU A 122 -4.76 -28.97 -6.53
N THR A 123 -5.47 -29.17 -5.41
CA THR A 123 -5.80 -30.51 -4.91
C THR A 123 -6.60 -31.31 -5.94
N ASN A 124 -7.57 -30.67 -6.61
CA ASN A 124 -8.34 -31.30 -7.67
C ASN A 124 -7.46 -31.71 -8.86
N ILE A 125 -6.47 -30.90 -9.22
CA ILE A 125 -5.52 -31.22 -10.30
C ILE A 125 -4.60 -32.39 -9.90
N GLU A 126 -4.09 -32.39 -8.67
CA GLU A 126 -3.17 -33.42 -8.18
C GLU A 126 -3.85 -34.78 -7.97
N THR A 127 -5.12 -34.77 -7.57
CA THR A 127 -5.91 -35.99 -7.34
C THR A 127 -6.72 -36.42 -8.56
N ALA A 128 -6.69 -35.64 -9.64
CA ALA A 128 -7.39 -35.96 -10.87
C ALA A 128 -6.89 -37.26 -11.48
N ARG A 129 -7.84 -38.04 -12.01
CA ARG A 129 -7.56 -39.20 -12.86
C ARG A 129 -6.75 -38.76 -14.11
N PRO A 130 -5.79 -39.58 -14.57
CA PRO A 130 -5.10 -39.35 -15.84
C PRO A 130 -6.06 -39.23 -17.03
N PHE A 131 -5.74 -38.34 -17.98
CA PHE A 131 -6.58 -38.10 -19.16
C PHE A 131 -6.84 -39.35 -20.02
N ASP A 132 -5.94 -40.33 -20.00
CA ASP A 132 -6.06 -41.57 -20.77
C ASP A 132 -7.18 -42.51 -20.27
N GLU A 133 -7.62 -42.34 -19.02
CA GLU A 133 -8.69 -43.14 -18.41
C GLU A 133 -10.04 -42.41 -18.39
N LEU A 134 -10.12 -41.22 -18.99
CA LEU A 134 -11.30 -40.37 -18.96
C LEU A 134 -12.29 -40.77 -20.06
N THR A 135 -13.57 -40.94 -19.70
CA THR A 135 -14.62 -41.26 -20.68
C THR A 135 -15.33 -40.02 -21.18
N VAL A 136 -15.86 -40.07 -22.42
CA VAL A 136 -16.61 -38.95 -23.01
C VAL A 136 -17.89 -38.62 -22.24
N ASP A 137 -18.54 -39.63 -21.66
CA ASP A 137 -19.78 -39.45 -20.88
C ASP A 137 -19.50 -38.73 -19.54
N GLU A 138 -18.37 -39.04 -18.88
CA GLU A 138 -17.92 -38.33 -17.68
C GLU A 138 -17.62 -36.85 -18.00
N VAL A 139 -17.01 -36.57 -19.15
CA VAL A 139 -16.71 -35.19 -19.60
C VAL A 139 -17.98 -34.42 -19.93
N ALA A 140 -18.93 -35.04 -20.64
CA ALA A 140 -20.21 -34.42 -20.96
C ALA A 140 -21.05 -34.14 -19.70
N THR A 141 -20.96 -35.02 -18.70
CA THR A 141 -21.61 -34.83 -17.39
C THR A 141 -20.97 -33.70 -16.58
N ALA A 142 -19.64 -33.58 -16.64
CA ALA A 142 -18.90 -32.55 -15.91
C ALA A 142 -19.06 -31.14 -16.52
N GLU A 143 -19.16 -31.04 -17.84
CA GLU A 143 -19.32 -29.77 -18.57
C GLU A 143 -20.47 -29.86 -19.59
N PRO A 144 -21.72 -29.58 -19.16
CA PRO A 144 -22.90 -29.69 -20.02
C PRO A 144 -22.87 -28.79 -21.28
N SER A 145 -22.05 -27.73 -21.28
CA SER A 145 -21.92 -26.85 -22.44
C SER A 145 -21.34 -27.55 -23.68
N ILE A 146 -20.68 -28.69 -23.50
CA ILE A 146 -20.16 -29.52 -24.60
C ILE A 146 -21.31 -30.09 -25.42
N ASP A 147 -22.31 -30.68 -24.77
CA ASP A 147 -23.48 -31.25 -25.44
C ASP A 147 -24.33 -30.16 -26.08
N GLU A 148 -24.52 -29.03 -25.41
CA GLU A 148 -25.23 -27.89 -25.99
C GLU A 148 -24.57 -27.37 -27.27
N LYS A 149 -23.24 -27.23 -27.26
CA LYS A 149 -22.47 -26.77 -28.43
C LYS A 149 -22.53 -27.80 -29.55
N THR A 150 -22.40 -29.08 -29.23
CA THR A 150 -22.50 -30.18 -30.17
C THR A 150 -23.88 -30.21 -30.84
N ALA A 151 -24.95 -30.13 -30.04
CA ALA A 151 -26.32 -30.05 -30.55
C ALA A 151 -26.54 -28.83 -31.46
N LYS A 152 -25.99 -27.66 -31.10
CA LYS A 152 -26.04 -26.43 -31.94
C LYS A 152 -25.27 -26.57 -33.25
N LEU A 153 -24.17 -27.33 -33.28
CA LEU A 153 -23.40 -27.58 -34.49
C LEU A 153 -24.15 -28.55 -35.41
N VAL A 154 -24.67 -29.63 -34.86
CA VAL A 154 -25.48 -30.63 -35.58
C VAL A 154 -26.74 -29.98 -36.15
N SER A 155 -27.46 -29.18 -35.36
CA SER A 155 -28.68 -28.50 -35.83
C SER A 155 -28.41 -27.49 -36.95
N LYS A 156 -27.18 -26.97 -37.04
CA LYS A 156 -26.73 -26.05 -38.10
C LYS A 156 -26.06 -26.77 -39.28
N GLY A 157 -26.01 -28.10 -39.27
CA GLY A 157 -25.35 -28.91 -40.29
C GLY A 157 -23.82 -28.73 -40.35
N ARG A 158 -23.21 -28.21 -39.28
CA ARG A 158 -21.76 -28.01 -39.20
C ARG A 158 -21.11 -29.24 -38.58
N TRP A 159 -20.61 -30.12 -39.43
CA TRP A 159 -19.93 -31.36 -39.04
C TRP A 159 -18.41 -31.19 -38.83
N SER A 160 -17.85 -30.03 -39.20
CA SER A 160 -16.46 -29.69 -38.95
C SER A 160 -16.31 -28.85 -37.68
N VAL A 161 -15.30 -29.17 -36.88
CA VAL A 161 -14.94 -28.42 -35.67
C VAL A 161 -13.93 -27.33 -36.03
N PRO A 162 -14.26 -26.03 -35.88
CA PRO A 162 -13.34 -24.94 -36.21
C PRO A 162 -12.04 -25.03 -35.42
N GLY A 163 -10.89 -24.87 -36.09
CA GLY A 163 -9.56 -24.90 -35.47
C GLY A 163 -9.03 -26.28 -35.06
N TYR A 164 -9.82 -27.35 -35.20
CA TYR A 164 -9.37 -28.70 -34.85
C TYR A 164 -8.24 -29.18 -35.76
N LYS A 165 -8.41 -29.05 -37.08
CA LYS A 165 -7.44 -29.49 -38.09
C LYS A 165 -6.09 -28.78 -37.99
N GLU A 166 -6.06 -27.54 -37.52
CA GLU A 166 -4.81 -26.77 -37.33
C GLU A 166 -3.96 -27.30 -36.18
N LYS A 167 -4.59 -27.84 -35.13
CA LYS A 167 -3.89 -28.34 -33.93
C LYS A 167 -3.66 -29.85 -33.93
N PHE A 168 -4.62 -30.61 -34.44
CA PHE A 168 -4.64 -32.08 -34.35
C PHE A 168 -4.46 -32.78 -35.71
N GLY A 169 -4.43 -32.02 -36.82
CA GLY A 169 -4.33 -32.55 -38.16
C GLY A 169 -5.61 -33.21 -38.66
N ASP A 170 -5.51 -33.84 -39.82
CA ASP A 170 -6.55 -34.66 -40.42
C ASP A 170 -5.96 -36.04 -40.68
N LEU A 171 -6.62 -37.08 -40.18
CA LEU A 171 -6.18 -38.47 -40.33
C LEU A 171 -6.88 -39.15 -41.51
N SER A 172 -7.56 -38.39 -42.38
CA SER A 172 -8.12 -38.90 -43.62
C SER A 172 -7.01 -39.46 -44.53
N VAL A 173 -7.26 -40.65 -45.10
CA VAL A 173 -6.32 -41.34 -46.00
C VAL A 173 -6.33 -40.74 -47.42
N LEU A 174 -7.26 -39.82 -47.69
CA LEU A 174 -7.46 -39.08 -48.94
C LEU A 174 -7.20 -37.59 -48.69
#